data_AF-A0A358Q4U4-F1
#
_entry.id   AF-A0A358Q4U4-F1
#
_cell.length_a   1.000
_cell.length_b   1.000
_cell.length_c   1.000
_cell.angle_alpha   90.00
_cell.angle_beta   90.00
_cell.angle_gamma   90.00
#
_symmetry.space_group_name_H-M   'P 1'
#
loop_
_entity.id
_entity.type
_entity.pdbx_description
1 polymer ?
#
loop_
_entity_poly.entity_id
_entity_poly.type
_entity_poly.pdbx_seq_one_letter_code
_entity_poly.pdbx_strand_id
1 'polypeptide(L)'
;MTFVTSSNIGSAISGTLWDMTQRLRVTTFIGAGGKTTCLRSLTHEIRAAGQQVVATTTTKVFPEDSMIPWRNYDSPPHQKGAWFWYASVEGESGKWIGPSVIAVDEAILAQPLDEASLRNWVIEGDGARGLKLKCWEFYEPQIPRNTECAVLVVDRNLWGKVLQVEDIHRPHACRDLLGQVLKAESAWSYFLKSPVFDPQYANMCWVILLNSVNPVNPVYTAGLLNDLRDRWSEIQPSLVAAEKRPRHLRLAAGDAKEGDLLWFDLW
;
A
#
# COMPACT_ATOMS: atom_id res chain seq x y z
N MET A 1 -30.76 12.78 -20.45
CA MET A 1 -30.49 11.33 -20.46
C MET A 1 -29.69 11.01 -21.70
N THR A 2 -28.37 10.91 -21.55
CA THR A 2 -27.49 10.42 -22.61
C THR A 2 -26.66 9.35 -21.94
N PHE A 3 -27.06 8.10 -22.15
CA PHE A 3 -26.28 6.95 -21.73
C PHE A 3 -24.98 6.96 -22.54
N VAL A 4 -23.88 7.36 -21.89
CA VAL A 4 -22.55 7.08 -22.42
C VAL A 4 -22.31 5.61 -22.16
N THR A 5 -22.70 4.78 -23.13
CA THR A 5 -22.15 3.44 -23.30
C THR A 5 -20.79 3.60 -23.97
N SER A 6 -19.75 3.83 -23.17
CA SER A 6 -18.37 3.73 -23.63
C SER A 6 -17.73 2.52 -22.95
N SER A 7 -17.83 1.37 -23.62
CA SER A 7 -16.98 0.21 -23.41
C SER A 7 -15.54 0.53 -23.84
N ASN A 8 -14.88 1.46 -23.16
CA ASN A 8 -13.42 1.56 -23.20
C ASN A 8 -12.87 0.58 -22.16
N ILE A 9 -12.79 -0.69 -22.57
CA ILE A 9 -12.04 -1.71 -21.85
C ILE A 9 -10.56 -1.31 -22.00
N GLY A 10 -10.04 -0.53 -21.05
CA GLY A 10 -8.61 -0.22 -21.02
C GLY A 10 -7.85 -1.53 -20.86
N SER A 11 -6.92 -1.83 -21.78
CA SER A 11 -5.95 -2.89 -21.58
C SER A 11 -5.21 -2.64 -20.27
N ALA A 12 -5.12 -3.66 -19.42
CA ALA A 12 -4.38 -3.53 -18.17
C ALA A 12 -2.95 -3.03 -18.44
N ILE A 13 -2.50 -2.08 -17.64
CA ILE A 13 -1.20 -1.41 -17.78
C ILE A 13 -0.19 -2.21 -16.97
N SER A 14 1.02 -2.38 -17.50
CA SER A 14 2.13 -3.03 -16.78
C SER A 14 3.27 -2.05 -16.52
N GLY A 15 4.02 -2.28 -15.44
CA GLY A 15 5.19 -1.48 -15.09
C GLY A 15 5.62 -1.70 -13.64
N THR A 16 6.48 -0.81 -13.14
CA THR A 16 7.10 -0.97 -11.82
C THR A 16 6.18 -0.51 -10.69
N LEU A 17 6.61 -0.65 -9.43
CA LEU A 17 5.85 -0.11 -8.29
C LEU A 17 5.68 1.40 -8.38
N TRP A 18 6.72 2.12 -8.80
CA TRP A 18 6.69 3.57 -8.89
C TRP A 18 5.76 4.07 -9.99
N ASP A 19 5.70 3.37 -11.13
CA ASP A 19 4.71 3.65 -12.17
C ASP A 19 3.28 3.36 -11.67
N MET A 20 3.10 2.25 -10.95
CA MET A 20 1.82 1.87 -10.34
C MET A 20 1.36 2.91 -9.29
N THR A 21 2.26 3.54 -8.55
CA THR A 21 1.93 4.62 -7.60
C THR A 21 1.92 6.01 -8.22
N GLN A 22 1.86 6.09 -9.56
CA GLN A 22 1.80 7.35 -10.34
C GLN A 22 3.00 8.28 -10.10
N ARG A 23 4.10 7.72 -9.62
CA ARG A 23 5.31 8.45 -9.22
C ARG A 23 5.07 9.59 -8.23
N LEU A 24 4.04 9.44 -7.40
CA LEU A 24 3.76 10.36 -6.29
C LEU A 24 4.89 10.29 -5.27
N ARG A 25 5.19 11.42 -4.65
CA ARG A 25 6.36 11.61 -3.80
C ARG A 25 6.17 10.98 -2.42
N VAL A 26 4.96 10.91 -1.90
CA VAL A 26 4.68 10.31 -0.58
C VAL A 26 3.79 9.09 -0.74
N THR A 27 4.39 7.91 -0.57
CA THR A 27 3.69 6.62 -0.68
C THR A 27 3.71 5.87 0.65
N THR A 28 2.55 5.44 1.14
CA THR A 28 2.43 4.62 2.35
C THR A 28 1.86 3.23 2.05
N PHE A 29 2.58 2.17 2.42
CA PHE A 29 2.11 0.78 2.33
C PHE A 29 1.47 0.34 3.65
N ILE A 30 0.25 -0.18 3.61
CA ILE A 30 -0.46 -0.76 4.76
C ILE A 30 -0.92 -2.19 4.46
N GLY A 31 -1.48 -2.88 5.45
CA GLY A 31 -1.99 -4.25 5.27
C GLY A 31 -0.93 -5.32 5.54
N ALA A 32 -0.85 -6.33 4.68
CA ALA A 32 -0.08 -7.53 4.92
C ALA A 32 0.43 -8.16 3.60
N GLY A 33 1.32 -9.15 3.66
CA GLY A 33 1.76 -9.82 2.42
C GLY A 33 2.81 -9.07 1.59
N GLY A 34 3.78 -8.42 2.24
CA GLY A 34 4.99 -7.92 1.54
C GLY A 34 5.23 -6.42 1.59
N LYS A 35 4.72 -5.69 2.58
CA LYS A 35 4.94 -4.24 2.73
C LYS A 35 6.42 -3.85 2.73
N THR A 36 7.25 -4.54 3.53
CA THR A 36 8.69 -4.28 3.58
C THR A 36 9.37 -4.52 2.24
N THR A 37 8.94 -5.55 1.49
CA THR A 37 9.38 -5.80 0.12
C THR A 37 9.00 -4.66 -0.81
N CYS A 38 7.75 -4.17 -0.73
CA CYS A 38 7.29 -3.04 -1.54
C CYS A 38 8.08 -1.76 -1.21
N LEU A 39 8.32 -1.48 0.07
CA LEU A 39 9.13 -0.34 0.53
C LEU A 39 10.54 -0.40 -0.03
N ARG A 40 11.21 -1.57 0.06
CA ARG A 40 12.57 -1.77 -0.47
C ARG A 40 12.60 -1.56 -1.99
N SER A 41 11.64 -2.15 -2.69
CA SER A 41 11.60 -2.15 -4.15
C SER A 41 11.30 -0.75 -4.69
N LEU A 42 10.31 -0.05 -4.13
CA LEU A 42 10.02 1.34 -4.49
C LEU A 42 11.20 2.28 -4.18
N THR A 43 11.84 2.11 -3.01
CA THR A 43 13.04 2.91 -2.66
C THR A 43 14.18 2.65 -3.66
N HIS A 44 14.37 1.41 -4.07
CA HIS A 44 15.36 1.04 -5.08
C HIS A 44 15.07 1.68 -6.44
N GLU A 45 13.82 1.60 -6.92
CA GLU A 45 13.38 2.21 -8.18
C GLU A 45 13.61 3.72 -8.20
N ILE A 46 13.21 4.43 -7.14
CA ILE A 46 13.40 5.88 -6.99
C ILE A 46 14.90 6.23 -7.01
N ARG A 47 15.73 5.48 -6.28
CA ARG A 47 17.18 5.68 -6.25
C ARG A 47 17.81 5.40 -7.61
N ALA A 48 17.38 4.35 -8.31
CA ALA A 48 17.88 4.00 -9.63
C ALA A 48 17.58 5.10 -10.67
N ALA A 49 16.49 5.84 -10.48
CA ALA A 49 16.18 7.03 -11.27
C ALA A 49 16.93 8.30 -10.82
N GLY A 50 17.87 8.20 -9.88
CA GLY A 50 18.70 9.31 -9.41
C GLY A 50 17.98 10.26 -8.44
N GLN A 51 16.80 9.90 -7.95
CA GLN A 51 16.04 10.73 -7.02
C GLN A 51 16.36 10.44 -5.55
N GLN A 52 16.13 11.43 -4.69
CA GLN A 52 16.31 11.30 -3.25
C GLN A 52 15.11 10.61 -2.61
N VAL A 53 15.36 9.80 -1.59
CA VAL A 53 14.32 9.02 -0.90
C VAL A 53 14.61 8.87 0.58
N VAL A 54 13.57 9.05 1.39
CA VAL A 54 13.55 8.70 2.81
C VAL A 54 12.51 7.59 2.97
N ALA A 55 12.97 6.43 3.41
CA ALA A 55 12.10 5.37 3.87
C ALA A 55 11.91 5.44 5.38
N THR A 56 10.74 5.01 5.87
CA THR A 56 10.46 4.92 7.31
C THR A 56 9.37 3.90 7.57
N THR A 57 9.09 3.63 8.85
CA THR A 57 7.88 2.92 9.29
C THR A 57 7.13 3.78 10.32
N THR A 58 5.81 3.61 10.45
CA THR A 58 5.06 4.17 11.60
C THR A 58 4.87 3.17 12.75
N THR A 59 5.49 1.99 12.64
CA THR A 59 5.42 0.94 13.66
C THR A 59 6.79 0.33 13.97
N LYS A 60 6.90 -1.01 13.94
CA LYS A 60 8.12 -1.76 14.21
C LYS A 60 8.49 -2.57 12.98
N VAL A 61 9.71 -2.41 12.51
CA VAL A 61 10.24 -3.12 11.33
C VAL A 61 11.50 -3.88 11.71
N PHE A 62 11.80 -4.95 10.97
CA PHE A 62 13.11 -5.58 11.08
C PHE A 62 14.19 -4.62 10.55
N PRO A 63 15.44 -4.72 11.05
CA PRO A 63 16.54 -3.92 10.53
C PRO A 63 16.65 -3.97 9.00
N GLU A 64 16.98 -2.81 8.43
CA GLU A 64 17.03 -2.60 6.99
C GLU A 64 18.44 -2.23 6.54
N ASP A 65 19.06 -3.10 5.74
CA ASP A 65 20.49 -2.95 5.39
C ASP A 65 20.71 -2.34 4.01
N SER A 66 19.65 -2.12 3.21
CA SER A 66 19.77 -1.59 1.83
C SER A 66 19.88 -0.06 1.74
N MET A 67 19.75 0.63 2.87
CA MET A 67 19.67 2.08 3.02
C MET A 67 20.56 2.58 4.15
N ILE A 68 20.86 3.88 4.18
CA ILE A 68 21.65 4.49 5.24
C ILE A 68 20.78 4.62 6.50
N PRO A 69 21.09 3.92 7.60
CA PRO A 69 20.29 4.01 8.82
C PRO A 69 20.43 5.40 9.47
N TRP A 70 19.30 6.02 9.80
CA TRP A 70 19.21 7.26 10.55
C TRP A 70 18.39 7.05 11.83
N ARG A 71 19.11 6.78 12.92
CA ARG A 71 18.53 6.60 14.26
C ARG A 71 18.40 7.95 14.97
N ASN A 72 17.26 8.61 14.84
CA ASN A 72 17.02 9.90 15.48
C ASN A 72 15.52 10.17 15.63
N TYR A 73 15.14 10.98 16.61
CA TYR A 73 13.79 11.52 16.72
C TYR A 73 13.50 12.57 15.63
N ASP A 74 14.53 13.28 15.17
CA ASP A 74 14.43 14.23 14.06
C ASP A 74 14.62 13.55 12.70
N SER A 75 14.04 14.13 11.65
CA SER A 75 14.15 13.60 10.30
C SER A 75 15.61 13.58 9.76
N PRO A 76 15.94 12.70 8.79
CA PRO A 76 17.27 12.66 8.20
C PRO A 76 17.67 14.00 7.56
N PRO A 77 18.98 14.33 7.53
CA PRO A 77 19.46 15.55 6.91
C PRO A 77 19.13 15.59 5.40
N HIS A 78 19.05 16.80 4.83
CA HIS A 78 18.86 17.02 3.39
C HIS A 78 20.17 16.81 2.61
N GLN A 79 20.72 15.58 2.69
CA GLN A 79 21.91 15.15 1.98
C GLN A 79 21.56 14.04 0.99
N LYS A 80 22.29 13.98 -0.13
CA LYS A 80 22.09 12.94 -1.15
C LYS A 80 22.26 11.55 -0.55
N GLY A 81 21.29 10.68 -0.80
CA GLY A 81 21.29 9.30 -0.30
C GLY A 81 19.89 8.72 -0.22
N ALA A 82 19.82 7.41 0.03
CA ALA A 82 18.60 6.72 0.42
C ALA A 82 18.69 6.46 1.93
N TRP A 83 17.87 7.17 2.70
CA TRP A 83 17.88 7.11 4.16
C TRP A 83 16.77 6.20 4.67
N PHE A 84 17.04 5.43 5.72
CA PHE A 84 15.99 4.77 6.49
C PHE A 84 15.89 5.43 7.87
N TRP A 85 14.78 6.10 8.13
CA TRP A 85 14.54 6.82 9.38
C TRP A 85 13.86 5.93 10.41
N TYR A 86 14.42 5.86 11.62
CA TYR A 86 13.81 5.23 12.78
C TYR A 86 14.18 5.98 14.06
N ALA A 87 13.29 6.00 15.04
CA ALA A 87 13.48 6.76 16.27
C ALA A 87 14.28 5.98 17.33
N SER A 88 14.03 4.67 17.45
CA SER A 88 14.66 3.85 18.48
C SER A 88 14.69 2.36 18.10
N VAL A 89 15.24 1.52 18.98
CA VAL A 89 15.32 0.07 18.79
C VAL A 89 14.64 -0.61 19.96
N GLU A 90 13.75 -1.56 19.68
CA GLU A 90 13.10 -2.39 20.70
C GLU A 90 14.10 -3.37 21.32
N GLY A 91 14.23 -3.33 22.65
CA GLY A 91 15.27 -4.08 23.37
C GLY A 91 15.21 -5.60 23.20
N GLU A 92 14.02 -6.20 23.21
CA GLU A 92 13.88 -7.67 23.13
C GLU A 92 14.01 -8.22 21.71
N SER A 93 13.43 -7.54 20.73
CA SER A 93 13.33 -8.06 19.36
C SER A 93 14.41 -7.51 18.42
N GLY A 94 15.10 -6.44 18.81
CA GLY A 94 16.01 -5.69 17.95
C GLY A 94 15.31 -4.93 16.81
N LYS A 95 13.96 -4.91 16.77
CA LYS A 95 13.21 -4.20 15.73
C LYS A 95 13.40 -2.70 15.85
N TRP A 96 13.50 -2.04 14.72
CA TRP A 96 13.52 -0.59 14.65
C TRP A 96 12.12 -0.06 14.87
N ILE A 97 11.99 0.90 15.79
CA ILE A 97 10.76 1.61 16.09
C ILE A 97 10.79 2.90 15.28
N GLY A 98 9.81 3.07 14.42
CA GLY A 98 9.64 4.27 13.62
C GLY A 98 9.35 5.53 14.42
N PRO A 99 9.53 6.72 13.81
CA PRO A 99 9.00 7.97 14.36
C PRO A 99 7.47 7.94 14.48
N SER A 100 6.91 8.89 15.24
CA SER A 100 5.47 9.08 15.29
C SER A 100 4.93 9.53 13.93
N VAL A 101 3.67 9.21 13.63
CA VAL A 101 3.01 9.65 12.38
C VAL A 101 3.03 11.18 12.22
N ILE A 102 2.95 11.92 13.34
CA ILE A 102 3.01 13.38 13.39
C ILE A 102 4.41 13.87 12.96
N ALA A 103 5.48 13.27 13.50
CA ALA A 103 6.84 13.63 13.11
C ALA A 103 7.10 13.34 11.62
N VAL A 104 6.53 12.26 11.08
CA VAL A 104 6.61 11.96 9.63
C VAL A 104 5.91 13.04 8.82
N ASP A 105 4.70 13.44 9.21
CA ASP A 105 3.97 14.52 8.55
C ASP A 105 4.73 15.86 8.59
N GLU A 106 5.26 16.24 9.75
CA GLU A 106 6.07 17.45 9.91
C GLU A 106 7.31 17.43 9.00
N ALA A 107 7.99 16.28 8.90
CA ALA A 107 9.17 16.13 8.06
C ALA A 107 8.86 16.18 6.55
N ILE A 108 7.69 15.66 6.14
CA ILE A 108 7.20 15.76 4.76
C ILE A 108 6.89 17.22 4.39
N LEU A 109 6.33 17.99 5.33
CA LEU A 109 5.99 19.40 5.13
C LEU A 109 7.20 20.34 5.19
N ALA A 110 8.22 20.00 5.99
CA ALA A 110 9.43 20.79 6.16
C ALA A 110 10.41 20.73 4.97
N GLN A 111 9.99 20.19 3.83
CA GLN A 111 10.85 20.07 2.65
C GLN A 111 11.20 21.45 2.03
N PRO A 112 12.41 21.59 1.45
CA PRO A 112 12.82 22.78 0.72
C PRO A 112 11.85 23.12 -0.40
N LEU A 113 11.74 24.42 -0.72
CA LEU A 113 10.92 24.90 -1.82
C LEU A 113 11.50 24.59 -3.22
N ASP A 114 12.79 24.27 -3.30
CA ASP A 114 13.46 23.89 -4.54
C ASP A 114 13.08 22.47 -4.96
N GLU A 115 12.46 22.34 -6.14
CA GLU A 115 12.00 21.05 -6.67
C GLU A 115 13.11 20.02 -6.83
N ALA A 116 14.32 20.46 -7.18
CA ALA A 116 15.48 19.57 -7.32
C ALA A 116 15.95 18.97 -5.98
N SER A 117 15.51 19.56 -4.86
CA SER A 117 15.83 19.16 -3.50
C SER A 117 14.69 18.40 -2.80
N LEU A 118 13.57 18.16 -3.51
CA LEU A 118 12.44 17.40 -2.99
C LEU A 118 12.79 15.91 -2.91
N ARG A 119 12.51 15.33 -1.76
CA ARG A 119 12.69 13.92 -1.42
C ARG A 119 11.37 13.19 -1.61
N ASN A 120 11.47 11.97 -2.11
CA ASN A 120 10.39 11.00 -2.01
C ASN A 120 10.37 10.39 -0.61
N TRP A 121 9.19 10.00 -0.15
CA TRP A 121 8.93 9.37 1.13
C TRP A 121 8.22 8.06 0.89
N VAL A 122 8.82 6.99 1.41
CA VAL A 122 8.27 5.62 1.31
C VAL A 122 8.05 5.08 2.71
N ILE A 123 6.78 4.92 3.10
CA ILE A 123 6.40 4.61 4.47
C ILE A 123 5.82 3.20 4.55
N GLU A 124 6.33 2.38 5.45
CA GLU A 124 5.65 1.16 5.88
C GLU A 124 4.75 1.47 7.08
N GLY A 125 3.45 1.54 6.82
CA GLY A 125 2.43 1.71 7.84
C GLY A 125 1.95 0.37 8.40
N ASP A 126 1.61 0.38 9.70
CA ASP A 126 0.98 -0.73 10.40
C ASP A 126 1.81 -2.03 10.58
N GLY A 127 1.60 -2.74 11.69
CA GLY A 127 2.26 -4.03 11.95
C GLY A 127 1.36 -5.22 11.66
N ALA A 128 1.76 -6.15 10.79
CA ALA A 128 0.96 -7.34 10.44
C ALA A 128 1.53 -8.67 10.99
N ARG A 129 2.63 -8.62 11.75
CA ARG A 129 3.34 -9.80 12.31
C ARG A 129 3.72 -10.86 11.26
N GLY A 130 3.98 -10.46 10.02
CA GLY A 130 4.35 -11.37 8.93
C GLY A 130 3.18 -12.21 8.38
N LEU A 131 1.94 -11.90 8.75
CA LEU A 131 0.75 -12.57 8.23
C LEU A 131 0.39 -12.07 6.81
N LYS A 132 -0.62 -12.69 6.21
CA LYS A 132 -0.96 -12.56 4.78
C LYS A 132 -2.06 -11.54 4.49
N LEU A 133 -2.97 -11.36 5.43
CA LEU A 133 -4.02 -10.34 5.41
C LEU A 133 -4.07 -9.65 6.77
N LYS A 134 -4.48 -8.39 6.81
CA LYS A 134 -4.64 -7.64 8.05
C LYS A 134 -6.03 -7.03 8.15
N CYS A 135 -6.60 -7.12 9.33
CA CYS A 135 -7.71 -6.30 9.77
C CYS A 135 -7.23 -5.30 10.83
N TRP A 136 -7.97 -4.23 11.02
CA TRP A 136 -7.54 -3.08 11.82
C TRP A 136 -8.45 -2.87 13.03
N GLU A 137 -7.88 -2.36 14.10
CA GLU A 137 -8.67 -1.75 15.18
C GLU A 137 -9.10 -0.35 14.78
N PHE A 138 -10.02 0.26 15.54
CA PHE A 138 -10.51 1.62 15.27
C PHE A 138 -9.41 2.70 15.27
N TYR A 139 -8.27 2.45 15.91
CA TYR A 139 -7.12 3.36 15.97
C TYR A 139 -6.03 3.00 14.95
N GLU A 140 -6.21 1.98 14.11
CA GLU A 140 -5.28 1.64 13.04
C GLU A 140 -5.96 1.81 11.67
N PRO A 141 -5.19 1.98 10.58
CA PRO A 141 -3.74 2.20 10.54
C PRO A 141 -3.36 3.63 10.95
N GLN A 142 -2.06 3.88 11.14
CA GLN A 142 -1.53 5.22 11.36
C GLN A 142 -0.80 5.65 10.08
N ILE A 143 -1.58 6.15 9.11
CA ILE A 143 -1.08 6.66 7.83
C ILE A 143 -0.81 8.17 7.99
N PRO A 144 0.38 8.69 7.60
CA PRO A 144 0.66 10.12 7.56
C PRO A 144 -0.38 10.87 6.72
N ARG A 145 -0.88 12.01 7.22
CA ARG A 145 -1.90 12.83 6.56
C ARG A 145 -1.45 13.37 5.21
N ASN A 146 -0.15 13.61 5.04
CA ASN A 146 0.44 14.08 3.79
C ASN A 146 0.80 12.95 2.82
N THR A 147 0.31 11.73 3.06
CA THR A 147 0.38 10.64 2.08
C THR A 147 -0.38 11.02 0.81
N GLU A 148 0.26 10.94 -0.34
CA GLU A 148 -0.35 11.19 -1.64
C GLU A 148 -0.96 9.90 -2.20
N CYS A 149 -0.23 8.78 -2.07
CA CYS A 149 -0.67 7.44 -2.47
C CYS A 149 -0.59 6.46 -1.31
N ALA A 150 -1.71 5.86 -0.93
CA ALA A 150 -1.74 4.73 0.00
C ALA A 150 -1.93 3.41 -0.76
N VAL A 151 -1.18 2.38 -0.37
CA VAL A 151 -1.22 1.06 -0.99
C VAL A 151 -1.66 0.04 0.06
N LEU A 152 -2.86 -0.52 -0.12
CA LEU A 152 -3.29 -1.69 0.62
C LEU A 152 -2.64 -2.93 0.02
N VAL A 153 -1.67 -3.51 0.73
CA VAL A 153 -1.02 -4.75 0.33
C VAL A 153 -1.80 -5.93 0.90
N VAL A 154 -2.06 -6.92 0.04
CA VAL A 154 -2.68 -8.21 0.37
C VAL A 154 -1.85 -9.31 -0.27
N ASP A 155 -1.57 -10.40 0.45
CA ASP A 155 -0.90 -11.55 -0.15
C ASP A 155 -1.81 -12.21 -1.20
N ARG A 156 -1.38 -12.16 -2.47
CA ARG A 156 -2.06 -12.76 -3.61
C ARG A 156 -2.30 -14.26 -3.43
N ASN A 157 -1.44 -14.95 -2.68
CA ASN A 157 -1.56 -16.40 -2.45
C ASN A 157 -2.79 -16.79 -1.65
N LEU A 158 -3.53 -15.84 -1.07
CA LEU A 158 -4.83 -16.10 -0.45
C LEU A 158 -5.94 -16.28 -1.50
N TRP A 159 -5.78 -15.76 -2.71
CA TRP A 159 -6.80 -15.86 -3.75
C TRP A 159 -7.15 -17.32 -4.07
N GLY A 160 -8.43 -17.63 -4.11
CA GLY A 160 -8.97 -18.97 -4.31
C GLY A 160 -8.82 -19.90 -3.09
N LYS A 161 -8.27 -19.43 -1.96
CA LYS A 161 -8.10 -20.22 -0.74
C LYS A 161 -9.08 -19.82 0.36
N VAL A 162 -9.40 -20.78 1.21
CA VAL A 162 -10.19 -20.55 2.42
C VAL A 162 -9.35 -19.76 3.42
N LEU A 163 -9.86 -18.62 3.87
CA LEU A 163 -9.20 -17.75 4.84
C LEU A 163 -9.23 -18.39 6.24
N GLN A 164 -8.05 -18.71 6.76
CA GLN A 164 -7.90 -19.24 8.11
C GLN A 164 -7.54 -18.14 9.12
N VAL A 165 -7.75 -18.42 10.40
CA VAL A 165 -7.43 -17.49 11.50
C VAL A 165 -5.94 -17.15 11.51
N GLU A 166 -5.09 -18.11 11.17
CA GLU A 166 -3.63 -17.99 11.16
C GLU A 166 -3.11 -17.15 9.99
N ASP A 167 -3.91 -16.94 8.95
CA ASP A 167 -3.53 -16.10 7.81
C ASP A 167 -3.75 -14.60 8.09
N ILE A 168 -4.55 -14.26 9.11
CA ILE A 168 -5.11 -12.93 9.30
C ILE A 168 -4.59 -12.30 10.59
N HIS A 169 -4.01 -11.11 10.47
CA HIS A 169 -3.75 -10.28 11.64
C HIS A 169 -5.05 -9.63 12.13
N ARG A 170 -5.32 -9.76 13.44
CA ARG A 170 -6.57 -9.31 14.10
C ARG A 170 -7.84 -9.96 13.49
N PRO A 171 -7.92 -11.30 13.48
CA PRO A 171 -9.03 -12.01 12.83
C PRO A 171 -10.40 -11.69 13.46
N HIS A 172 -10.42 -11.24 14.73
CA HIS A 172 -11.66 -10.83 15.41
C HIS A 172 -12.36 -9.63 14.78
N ALA A 173 -11.64 -8.79 14.02
CA ALA A 173 -12.18 -7.62 13.33
C ALA A 173 -12.81 -7.97 11.97
N CYS A 174 -12.62 -9.19 11.45
CA CYS A 174 -13.15 -9.64 10.17
C CYS A 174 -13.73 -11.06 10.27
N ARG A 175 -14.57 -11.31 11.29
CA ARG A 175 -15.14 -12.65 11.55
C ARG A 175 -15.95 -13.19 10.38
N ASP A 176 -16.57 -12.31 9.60
CA ASP A 176 -17.36 -12.66 8.42
C ASP A 176 -16.51 -13.21 7.25
N LEU A 177 -15.21 -12.96 7.25
CA LEU A 177 -14.29 -13.48 6.23
C LEU A 177 -13.74 -14.87 6.58
N LEU A 178 -13.71 -15.25 7.86
CA LEU A 178 -13.13 -16.51 8.30
C LEU A 178 -13.91 -17.70 7.75
N GLY A 179 -13.20 -18.69 7.19
CA GLY A 179 -13.80 -19.86 6.55
C GLY A 179 -14.40 -19.58 5.16
N GLN A 180 -14.34 -18.35 4.67
CA GLN A 180 -14.72 -18.01 3.29
C GLN A 180 -13.52 -18.20 2.35
N VAL A 181 -13.81 -18.56 1.10
CA VAL A 181 -12.80 -18.50 0.03
C VAL A 181 -12.57 -17.03 -0.33
N LEU A 182 -11.31 -16.59 -0.39
CA LEU A 182 -10.99 -15.26 -0.93
C LEU A 182 -11.16 -15.28 -2.45
N LYS A 183 -12.18 -14.59 -2.93
CA LYS A 183 -12.56 -14.40 -4.33
C LYS A 183 -13.16 -12.99 -4.47
N ALA A 184 -13.59 -12.59 -5.66
CA ALA A 184 -13.98 -11.20 -5.91
C ALA A 184 -15.02 -10.65 -4.91
N GLU A 185 -16.04 -11.44 -4.57
CA GLU A 185 -17.11 -11.01 -3.68
C GLU A 185 -16.64 -10.83 -2.23
N SER A 186 -15.87 -11.78 -1.69
CA SER A 186 -15.32 -11.70 -0.33
C SER A 186 -14.18 -10.68 -0.23
N ALA A 187 -13.38 -10.52 -1.29
CA ALA A 187 -12.36 -9.49 -1.39
C ALA A 187 -12.97 -8.08 -1.34
N TRP A 188 -14.05 -7.83 -2.10
CA TRP A 188 -14.74 -6.54 -2.02
C TRP A 188 -15.42 -6.30 -0.67
N SER A 189 -16.00 -7.32 -0.04
CA SER A 189 -16.50 -7.22 1.35
C SER A 189 -15.40 -6.76 2.31
N TYR A 190 -14.18 -7.27 2.13
CA TYR A 190 -13.02 -6.84 2.88
C TYR A 190 -12.57 -5.42 2.52
N PHE A 191 -12.41 -5.09 1.24
CA PHE A 191 -11.94 -3.79 0.79
C PHE A 191 -12.85 -2.66 1.27
N LEU A 192 -14.17 -2.83 1.16
CA LEU A 192 -15.17 -1.85 1.60
C LEU A 192 -15.16 -1.58 3.12
N LYS A 193 -14.59 -2.49 3.91
CA LYS A 193 -14.40 -2.33 5.37
C LYS A 193 -12.97 -1.93 5.74
N SER A 194 -12.08 -1.88 4.76
CA SER A 194 -10.67 -1.55 4.96
C SER A 194 -10.47 -0.02 4.99
N PRO A 195 -9.27 0.45 5.39
CA PRO A 195 -8.91 1.87 5.36
C PRO A 195 -9.05 2.54 3.99
N VAL A 196 -9.10 1.77 2.89
CA VAL A 196 -9.31 2.30 1.53
C VAL A 196 -10.58 3.14 1.42
N PHE A 197 -11.64 2.77 2.16
CA PHE A 197 -12.95 3.44 2.14
C PHE A 197 -13.28 4.16 3.46
N ASP A 198 -12.26 4.46 4.27
CA ASP A 198 -12.41 5.29 5.46
C ASP A 198 -12.40 6.78 5.09
N PRO A 199 -13.43 7.58 5.46
CA PRO A 199 -13.47 9.01 5.17
C PRO A 199 -12.22 9.80 5.58
N GLN A 200 -11.51 9.34 6.62
CA GLN A 200 -10.30 10.02 7.07
C GLN A 200 -9.16 10.01 6.02
N TYR A 201 -9.21 9.07 5.06
CA TYR A 201 -8.21 8.90 3.99
C TYR A 201 -8.77 9.17 2.58
N ALA A 202 -9.97 9.74 2.48
CA ALA A 202 -10.67 9.94 1.20
C ALA A 202 -9.90 10.83 0.21
N ASN A 203 -9.02 11.72 0.69
CA ASN A 203 -8.23 12.62 -0.17
C ASN A 203 -7.02 11.95 -0.84
N MET A 204 -6.65 10.74 -0.41
CA MET A 204 -5.49 10.01 -0.93
C MET A 204 -5.84 9.27 -2.23
N CYS A 205 -4.87 9.12 -3.13
CA CYS A 205 -4.96 8.10 -4.17
C CYS A 205 -4.74 6.73 -3.53
N TRP A 206 -5.53 5.72 -3.90
CA TRP A 206 -5.40 4.37 -3.37
C TRP A 206 -5.04 3.36 -4.43
N VAL A 207 -4.17 2.42 -4.06
CA VAL A 207 -3.92 1.18 -4.80
C VAL A 207 -4.25 0.02 -3.88
N ILE A 208 -5.02 -0.95 -4.37
CA ILE A 208 -5.13 -2.26 -3.74
C ILE A 208 -4.22 -3.20 -4.51
N LEU A 209 -3.14 -3.64 -3.86
CA LEU A 209 -2.13 -4.50 -4.45
C LEU A 209 -2.26 -5.93 -3.92
N LEU A 210 -2.63 -6.86 -4.80
CA LEU A 210 -2.49 -8.29 -4.56
C LEU A 210 -1.07 -8.72 -4.92
N ASN A 211 -0.19 -8.66 -3.94
CA ASN A 211 1.24 -8.90 -4.10
C ASN A 211 1.57 -10.40 -4.09
N SER A 212 2.36 -10.86 -5.05
CA SER A 212 2.99 -12.18 -5.05
C SER A 212 4.48 -12.08 -4.77
N VAL A 213 5.03 -13.12 -4.16
CA VAL A 213 6.47 -13.32 -3.94
C VAL A 213 7.10 -14.27 -4.97
N ASN A 214 6.34 -14.68 -5.98
CA ASN A 214 6.79 -15.53 -7.06
C ASN A 214 6.22 -15.01 -8.39
N PRO A 215 6.93 -15.23 -9.51
CA PRO A 215 6.42 -14.91 -10.84
C PRO A 215 5.07 -15.59 -11.07
N VAL A 216 4.14 -14.79 -11.57
CA VAL A 216 2.79 -15.25 -11.89
C VAL A 216 2.58 -15.11 -13.38
N ASN A 217 1.98 -16.11 -14.00
CA ASN A 217 1.54 -15.99 -15.38
C ASN A 217 0.64 -14.74 -15.55
N PRO A 218 0.99 -13.79 -16.44
CA PRO A 218 0.23 -12.57 -16.65
C PRO A 218 -1.26 -12.80 -16.98
N VAL A 219 -1.60 -13.92 -17.61
CA VAL A 219 -3.00 -14.29 -17.92
C VAL A 219 -3.80 -14.53 -16.63
N TYR A 220 -3.23 -15.22 -15.64
CA TYR A 220 -3.89 -15.44 -14.36
C TYR A 220 -3.97 -14.15 -13.53
N THR A 221 -2.95 -13.29 -13.63
CA THR A 221 -2.97 -11.96 -12.99
C THR A 221 -4.10 -11.11 -13.58
N ALA A 222 -4.21 -11.04 -14.91
CA ALA A 222 -5.26 -10.33 -15.60
C ALA A 222 -6.66 -10.89 -15.29
N GLY A 223 -6.81 -12.22 -15.22
CA GLY A 223 -8.08 -12.87 -14.86
C GLY A 223 -8.59 -12.45 -13.48
N LEU A 224 -7.74 -12.55 -12.46
CA LEU A 224 -8.07 -12.09 -11.09
C LEU A 224 -8.49 -10.63 -11.06
N LEU A 225 -7.72 -9.80 -11.77
CA LEU A 225 -7.95 -8.37 -11.88
C LEU A 225 -9.30 -8.06 -12.55
N ASN A 226 -9.64 -8.77 -13.63
CA ASN A 226 -10.95 -8.67 -14.28
C ASN A 226 -12.07 -9.11 -13.33
N ASP A 227 -11.93 -10.21 -12.60
CA ASP A 227 -12.96 -10.67 -11.64
C ASP A 227 -13.27 -9.59 -10.60
N LEU A 228 -12.24 -8.90 -10.09
CA LEU A 228 -12.42 -7.78 -9.17
C LEU A 228 -13.10 -6.58 -9.83
N ARG A 229 -12.70 -6.19 -11.05
CA ARG A 229 -13.32 -5.07 -11.77
C ARG A 229 -14.79 -5.33 -12.07
N ASP A 230 -15.09 -6.52 -12.56
CA ASP A 230 -16.43 -6.87 -13.01
C ASP A 230 -17.35 -6.95 -11.79
N ARG A 231 -16.85 -7.51 -10.66
CA ARG A 231 -17.59 -7.47 -9.40
C ARG A 231 -17.82 -6.06 -8.86
N TRP A 232 -16.87 -5.15 -9.00
CA TRP A 232 -17.07 -3.73 -8.65
C TRP A 232 -18.19 -3.09 -9.47
N SER A 233 -18.27 -3.42 -10.76
CA SER A 233 -19.32 -2.90 -11.64
C SER A 233 -20.73 -3.35 -11.22
N GLU A 234 -20.84 -4.54 -10.63
CA GLU A 234 -22.08 -5.07 -10.06
C GLU A 234 -22.43 -4.46 -8.69
N ILE A 235 -21.43 -4.17 -7.86
CA ILE A 235 -21.60 -3.45 -6.60
C ILE A 235 -21.93 -2.01 -6.98
N GLN A 236 -23.21 -1.67 -7.14
CA GLN A 236 -23.68 -0.33 -7.53
C GLN A 236 -22.85 0.76 -6.81
N PRO A 237 -21.85 1.38 -7.48
CA PRO A 237 -20.86 2.16 -6.74
C PRO A 237 -21.51 3.35 -6.05
N SER A 238 -22.62 3.86 -6.60
CA SER A 238 -23.47 4.90 -6.01
C SER A 238 -23.97 4.60 -4.59
N LEU A 239 -23.94 3.34 -4.15
CA LEU A 239 -24.26 2.95 -2.78
C LEU A 239 -23.10 3.22 -1.80
N VAL A 240 -21.87 3.35 -2.30
CA VAL A 240 -20.74 3.85 -1.51
C VAL A 240 -20.85 5.37 -1.45
N ALA A 241 -21.15 5.87 -0.25
CA ALA A 241 -21.29 7.28 0.03
C ALA A 241 -20.07 8.06 -0.49
N ALA A 242 -20.31 9.21 -1.13
CA ALA A 242 -19.27 9.96 -1.83
C ALA A 242 -18.12 10.34 -0.89
N GLU A 243 -18.42 10.65 0.38
CA GLU A 243 -17.43 10.99 1.40
C GLU A 243 -16.52 9.82 1.81
N LYS A 244 -16.87 8.58 1.46
CA LYS A 244 -16.06 7.37 1.73
C LYS A 244 -15.17 6.99 0.56
N ARG A 245 -15.35 7.60 -0.62
CA ARG A 245 -14.59 7.19 -1.80
C ARG A 245 -13.21 7.85 -1.79
N PRO A 246 -12.14 7.09 -2.02
CA PRO A 246 -10.84 7.68 -2.25
C PRO A 246 -10.85 8.53 -3.52
N ARG A 247 -9.95 9.51 -3.58
CA ARG A 247 -9.77 10.43 -4.71
C ARG A 247 -9.55 9.70 -6.04
N HIS A 248 -8.87 8.57 -5.99
CA HIS A 248 -8.57 7.68 -7.10
C HIS A 248 -8.45 6.25 -6.54
N LEU A 249 -8.90 5.25 -7.30
CA LEU A 249 -8.72 3.85 -6.91
C LEU A 249 -8.18 3.01 -8.06
N ARG A 250 -7.07 2.32 -7.78
CA ARG A 250 -6.42 1.37 -8.68
C ARG A 250 -6.43 -0.02 -8.09
N LEU A 251 -6.66 -1.01 -8.94
CA LEU A 251 -6.44 -2.42 -8.60
C LEU A 251 -5.18 -2.90 -9.28
N ALA A 252 -4.28 -3.52 -8.53
CA ALA A 252 -3.00 -4.01 -9.00
C ALA A 252 -2.73 -5.42 -8.50
N ALA A 253 -2.01 -6.21 -9.29
CA ALA A 253 -1.54 -7.53 -8.90
C ALA A 253 -0.24 -7.88 -9.63
N GLY A 254 0.61 -8.66 -8.97
CA GLY A 254 1.88 -9.11 -9.54
C GLY A 254 2.98 -9.19 -8.50
N ASP A 255 4.23 -9.24 -8.96
CA ASP A 255 5.40 -9.33 -8.10
C ASP A 255 6.05 -7.96 -7.90
N ALA A 256 5.83 -7.39 -6.71
CA ALA A 256 6.35 -6.08 -6.36
C ALA A 256 7.89 -6.04 -6.29
N LYS A 257 8.56 -7.18 -6.09
CA LYS A 257 10.02 -7.24 -6.00
C LYS A 257 10.68 -7.19 -7.37
N GLU A 258 10.10 -7.90 -8.33
CA GLU A 258 10.65 -7.99 -9.69
C GLU A 258 10.15 -6.83 -10.59
N GLY A 259 9.20 -6.02 -10.12
CA GLY A 259 8.62 -4.92 -10.89
C GLY A 259 7.64 -5.40 -11.98
N ASP A 260 7.14 -6.64 -11.85
CA ASP A 260 6.22 -7.27 -12.78
C ASP A 260 4.78 -7.08 -12.28
N LEU A 261 4.29 -5.84 -12.35
CA LEU A 261 2.94 -5.48 -11.91
C LEU A 261 2.03 -5.21 -13.09
N LEU A 262 0.76 -5.60 -12.92
CA LEU A 262 -0.33 -5.31 -13.82
C LEU A 262 -1.41 -4.57 -13.03
N TRP A 263 -2.02 -3.53 -13.61
CA TRP A 263 -3.09 -2.78 -12.94
C TRP A 263 -4.10 -2.17 -13.91
N PHE A 264 -5.21 -1.70 -13.35
CA PHE A 264 -6.19 -0.85 -14.02
C PHE A 264 -6.78 0.14 -13.01
N ASP A 265 -7.18 1.29 -13.53
CA ASP A 265 -7.86 2.33 -12.76
C ASP A 265 -9.37 2.07 -12.76
N LEU A 266 -9.98 2.20 -11.59
CA LEU A 266 -11.44 2.16 -11.45
C LEU A 266 -12.06 3.54 -11.63
N TRP A 267 -11.39 4.59 -11.13
CA TRP A 267 -11.67 6.01 -11.38
C TRP A 267 -10.48 6.87 -10.96
#